data_AF-A0AAE9F0D0-F1
#
_entry.id   AF-A0AAE9F0D0-F1
#
_cell.length_a   1.000
_cell.length_b   1.000
_cell.length_c   1.000
_cell.angle_alpha   90.00
_cell.angle_beta   90.00
_cell.angle_gamma   90.00
#
_symmetry.space_group_name_H-M   'P 1'
#
loop_
_entity.id
_entity.type
_entity.pdbx_description
1 polymer ?
#
loop_
_entity_poly.entity_id
_entity_poly.type
_entity_poly.pdbx_seq_one_letter_code
_entity_poly.pdbx_strand_id
1 'polypeptide(L)'
;MIFWYNFLSLLIPLTTSEETFEFFKSRCDSKCTLQPYHIDSESISLFPIDCSSVCAYILIDQNSDLTENQLKNYFRNMRTLYGSVKIKDTNFPSLNFLSRLETIECVPVQLIGIINNPNLANATFPKLKKIQSDNKFLMIFQGNHPVLLKDPNFCKSIKKQLNSTEWHAPSVDGKSCEEIEDAQSSNNQIGVLLVVMITMILLVF
;
A
#
# COMPACT_ATOMS: atom_id res chain seq x y z
N MET A 1 -31.89 -12.44 41.61
CA MET A 1 -32.58 -13.11 40.48
C MET A 1 -33.22 -12.02 39.63
N ILE A 2 -32.94 -11.79 38.35
CA ILE A 2 -32.01 -12.35 37.36
C ILE A 2 -31.55 -11.11 36.56
N PHE A 3 -30.25 -10.92 36.46
CA PHE A 3 -29.65 -9.88 35.62
C PHE A 3 -29.93 -10.23 34.16
N TRP A 4 -30.58 -9.32 33.42
CA TRP A 4 -30.74 -9.45 31.98
C TRP A 4 -29.36 -9.32 31.32
N TYR A 5 -28.93 -10.39 30.67
CA TYR A 5 -27.68 -10.44 29.93
C TYR A 5 -27.75 -9.52 28.70
N ASN A 6 -26.74 -8.67 28.57
CA ASN A 6 -26.01 -8.29 27.36
C ASN A 6 -26.80 -8.21 26.03
N PHE A 7 -27.10 -6.97 25.63
CA PHE A 7 -27.00 -6.58 24.23
C PHE A 7 -25.96 -5.45 24.09
N LEU A 8 -24.78 -5.68 24.66
CA LEU A 8 -23.61 -4.83 24.51
C LEU A 8 -22.54 -5.57 23.70
N SER A 9 -22.85 -5.89 22.43
CA SER A 9 -21.85 -6.42 21.50
C SER A 9 -22.36 -6.40 20.05
N LEU A 10 -22.83 -5.27 19.53
CA LEU A 10 -22.98 -5.04 18.08
C LEU A 10 -23.35 -3.58 17.79
N LEU A 11 -22.46 -2.67 18.14
CA LEU A 11 -22.38 -1.37 17.47
C LEU A 11 -21.05 -1.33 16.74
N ILE A 12 -20.95 -2.07 15.64
CA ILE A 12 -20.16 -1.56 14.52
C ILE A 12 -20.94 -0.33 14.06
N PRO A 13 -20.36 0.88 14.04
CA PRO A 13 -21.15 2.08 13.78
C PRO A 13 -21.70 1.98 12.35
N LEU A 14 -23.03 2.05 12.23
CA LEU A 14 -23.80 2.15 10.98
C LEU A 14 -23.28 3.24 10.02
N THR A 15 -22.47 4.18 10.52
CA THR A 15 -21.92 5.31 9.78
C THR A 15 -20.98 4.91 8.65
N THR A 16 -20.20 3.84 8.81
CA THR A 16 -19.14 3.47 7.84
C THR A 16 -19.67 3.02 6.48
N SER A 17 -20.80 2.30 6.44
CA SER A 17 -21.40 1.83 5.19
C SER A 17 -22.14 2.93 4.44
N GLU A 18 -22.82 3.83 5.16
CA GLU A 18 -23.57 4.94 4.55
C GLU A 18 -22.63 6.01 4.00
N GLU A 19 -21.59 6.37 4.75
CA GLU A 19 -20.53 7.30 4.30
C GLU A 19 -19.78 6.74 3.09
N THR A 20 -19.43 5.45 3.11
CA THR A 20 -18.83 4.76 1.95
C THR A 20 -19.73 4.81 0.73
N PHE A 21 -21.02 4.55 0.91
CA PHE A 21 -21.99 4.51 -0.18
C PHE A 21 -22.11 5.89 -0.84
N GLU A 22 -22.30 6.95 -0.05
CA GLU A 22 -22.37 8.32 -0.57
C GLU A 22 -21.03 8.77 -1.16
N PHE A 23 -19.90 8.36 -0.57
CA PHE A 23 -18.57 8.60 -1.15
C PHE A 23 -18.46 7.99 -2.56
N PHE A 24 -18.76 6.70 -2.75
CA PHE A 24 -18.70 6.06 -4.08
C PHE A 24 -19.69 6.68 -5.07
N LYS A 25 -20.93 6.91 -4.64
CA LYS A 25 -21.97 7.54 -5.46
C LYS A 25 -21.59 8.94 -5.93
N SER A 26 -20.83 9.69 -5.13
CA SER A 26 -20.34 11.03 -5.51
C SER A 26 -19.18 11.00 -6.53
N ARG A 27 -18.49 9.86 -6.69
CA ARG A 27 -17.24 9.77 -7.47
C ARG A 27 -17.30 8.87 -8.69
N CYS A 28 -18.18 7.87 -8.70
CA CYS A 28 -18.25 6.89 -9.79
C CYS A 28 -19.68 6.65 -10.28
N ASP A 29 -19.81 6.43 -11.59
CA ASP A 29 -20.96 5.73 -12.15
C ASP A 29 -21.07 4.33 -11.54
N SER A 30 -22.29 3.81 -11.36
CA SER A 30 -22.51 2.46 -10.83
C SER A 30 -21.81 1.36 -11.63
N LYS A 31 -21.67 1.52 -12.96
CA LYS A 31 -20.93 0.60 -13.83
C LYS A 31 -19.41 0.58 -13.60
N CYS A 32 -18.86 1.60 -12.92
CA CYS A 32 -17.45 1.72 -12.57
C CYS A 32 -17.19 1.40 -11.09
N THR A 33 -18.18 0.81 -10.41
CA THR A 33 -18.08 0.41 -9.01
C THR A 33 -18.00 -1.11 -8.92
N LEU A 34 -16.98 -1.60 -8.21
CA LEU A 34 -16.86 -3.01 -7.85
C LEU A 34 -17.25 -3.17 -6.38
N GLN A 35 -18.28 -3.96 -6.13
CA GLN A 35 -18.75 -4.28 -4.78
C GLN A 35 -17.97 -5.41 -4.09
N PRO A 36 -17.63 -6.55 -4.73
CA PRO A 36 -16.81 -7.55 -4.07
C PRO A 36 -15.43 -6.96 -3.77
N TYR A 37 -15.02 -7.05 -2.51
CA TYR A 37 -13.76 -6.49 -2.07
C TYR A 37 -12.60 -7.46 -2.27
N HIS A 38 -12.83 -8.76 -2.04
CA HIS A 38 -11.84 -9.80 -2.28
C HIS A 38 -11.77 -10.10 -3.77
N ILE A 39 -10.55 -10.12 -4.30
CA ILE A 39 -10.25 -10.25 -5.72
C ILE A 39 -9.73 -11.66 -6.02
N ASP A 40 -10.52 -12.42 -6.76
CA ASP A 40 -10.24 -13.76 -7.26
C ASP A 40 -10.80 -13.91 -8.70
N SER A 41 -10.69 -15.08 -9.31
CA SER A 41 -11.21 -15.33 -10.66
C SER A 41 -12.70 -15.04 -10.84
N GLU A 42 -13.52 -15.15 -9.79
CA GLU A 42 -14.94 -14.85 -9.86
C GLU A 42 -15.17 -13.33 -9.84
N SER A 43 -14.65 -12.65 -8.82
CA SER A 43 -14.93 -11.23 -8.62
C SER A 43 -14.21 -10.32 -9.62
N ILE A 44 -13.00 -10.69 -10.08
CA ILE A 44 -12.26 -9.91 -11.08
C ILE A 44 -12.98 -9.89 -12.43
N SER A 45 -13.83 -10.88 -12.72
CA SER A 45 -14.63 -10.92 -13.95
C SER A 45 -15.65 -9.78 -14.02
N LEU A 46 -16.04 -9.24 -12.87
CA LEU A 46 -16.93 -8.09 -12.71
C LEU A 46 -16.16 -6.76 -12.74
N PHE A 47 -14.83 -6.79 -12.79
CA PHE A 47 -14.03 -5.57 -12.74
C PHE A 47 -14.30 -4.68 -13.96
N PRO A 48 -14.55 -3.37 -13.76
CA PRO A 48 -14.96 -2.47 -14.84
C PRO A 48 -13.77 -2.03 -15.71
N ILE A 49 -13.34 -2.91 -16.63
CA ILE A 49 -12.14 -2.75 -17.46
C ILE A 49 -12.14 -1.51 -18.37
N ASP A 50 -13.31 -0.94 -18.67
CA ASP A 50 -13.43 0.24 -19.53
C ASP A 50 -13.39 1.56 -18.74
N CYS A 51 -13.38 1.50 -17.41
CA CYS A 51 -13.36 2.67 -16.55
C CYS A 51 -11.94 3.11 -16.22
N SER A 52 -11.66 4.42 -16.36
CA SER A 52 -10.41 5.01 -15.88
C SER A 52 -10.43 5.35 -14.40
N SER A 53 -11.62 5.61 -13.86
CA SER A 53 -11.89 5.84 -12.44
C SER A 53 -12.76 4.72 -11.92
N VAL A 54 -12.31 4.03 -10.89
CA VAL A 54 -13.00 2.86 -10.31
C VAL A 54 -13.25 3.11 -8.83
N CYS A 55 -14.45 2.77 -8.37
CA CYS A 55 -14.80 2.76 -6.95
C CYS A 55 -14.75 1.31 -6.45
N ALA A 56 -13.78 0.99 -5.60
CA ALA A 56 -13.59 -0.37 -5.12
C ALA A 56 -12.72 -0.38 -3.86
N TYR A 57 -12.98 -1.33 -2.98
CA TYR A 57 -12.00 -1.79 -2.00
C TYR A 57 -11.36 -3.05 -2.55
N ILE A 58 -10.04 -3.08 -2.72
CA ILE A 58 -9.32 -4.20 -3.33
C ILE A 58 -8.59 -4.94 -2.22
N LEU A 59 -8.97 -6.19 -1.97
CA LEU A 59 -8.24 -7.15 -1.16
C LEU A 59 -7.76 -8.28 -2.06
N ILE A 60 -6.45 -8.47 -2.14
CA ILE A 60 -5.85 -9.64 -2.76
C ILE A 60 -5.06 -10.36 -1.67
N ASP A 61 -5.36 -11.63 -1.43
CA ASP A 61 -4.65 -12.43 -0.44
C ASP A 61 -4.30 -13.83 -0.93
N GLN A 62 -3.82 -14.70 -0.04
CA GLN A 62 -3.42 -16.07 -0.36
C GLN A 62 -4.53 -16.93 -0.99
N ASN A 63 -5.80 -16.50 -0.89
CA ASN A 63 -6.93 -17.21 -1.47
C ASN A 63 -7.25 -16.75 -2.90
N SER A 64 -6.55 -15.72 -3.41
CA SER A 64 -6.66 -15.32 -4.81
C SER A 64 -5.92 -16.31 -5.70
N ASP A 65 -6.58 -16.78 -6.75
CA ASP A 65 -6.04 -17.68 -7.77
C ASP A 65 -5.48 -16.93 -9.00
N LEU A 66 -5.38 -15.59 -8.91
CA LEU A 66 -4.98 -14.73 -10.01
C LEU A 66 -3.47 -14.54 -10.10
N THR A 67 -2.96 -14.52 -11.32
CA THR A 67 -1.58 -14.14 -11.64
C THR A 67 -1.42 -12.63 -11.76
N GLU A 68 -0.18 -12.13 -11.62
CA GLU A 68 0.13 -10.70 -11.88
C GLU A 68 -0.30 -10.25 -13.27
N ASN A 69 -0.19 -11.12 -14.28
CA ASN A 69 -0.59 -10.78 -15.65
C ASN A 69 -2.11 -10.64 -15.80
N GLN A 70 -2.90 -11.50 -15.14
CA GLN A 70 -4.35 -11.34 -15.10
C GLN A 70 -4.73 -10.02 -14.42
N LEU A 71 -4.19 -9.75 -13.22
CA LEU A 71 -4.43 -8.50 -12.50
C LEU A 71 -4.05 -7.28 -13.35
N LYS A 72 -2.87 -7.31 -13.99
CA LYS A 72 -2.41 -6.23 -14.87
C LYS A 72 -3.34 -5.99 -16.05
N ASN A 73 -3.91 -7.06 -16.62
CA ASN A 73 -4.85 -6.95 -17.73
C ASN A 73 -6.19 -6.33 -17.29
N TYR A 74 -6.71 -6.69 -16.12
CA TYR A 74 -7.95 -6.11 -15.61
C TYR A 74 -7.77 -4.68 -15.13
N PHE A 75 -6.68 -4.38 -14.43
CA PHE A 75 -6.39 -3.03 -13.92
C PHE A 75 -5.80 -2.10 -15.00
N ARG A 76 -5.69 -2.58 -16.25
CA ARG A 76 -4.98 -1.87 -17.31
C ARG A 76 -5.51 -0.48 -17.60
N ASN A 77 -6.76 -0.14 -17.30
CA ASN A 77 -7.30 1.20 -17.56
C ASN A 77 -7.49 2.03 -16.30
N MET A 78 -7.43 1.40 -15.11
CA MET A 78 -7.61 2.07 -13.84
C MET A 78 -6.45 3.03 -13.56
N ARG A 79 -6.76 4.33 -13.61
CA ARG A 79 -5.85 5.43 -13.25
C ARG A 79 -6.21 6.05 -11.91
N THR A 80 -7.49 6.06 -11.57
CA THR A 80 -7.99 6.57 -10.29
C THR A 80 -8.74 5.47 -9.57
N LEU A 81 -8.39 5.25 -8.30
CA LEU A 81 -9.12 4.37 -7.39
C LEU A 81 -9.74 5.21 -6.27
N TYR A 82 -11.06 5.19 -6.19
CA TYR A 82 -11.78 5.67 -5.02
C TYR A 82 -12.02 4.46 -4.10
N GLY A 83 -11.24 4.37 -3.02
CA GLY A 83 -11.20 3.23 -2.11
C GLY A 83 -9.78 2.87 -1.71
N SER A 84 -9.53 1.60 -1.41
CA SER A 84 -8.25 1.14 -0.85
C SER A 84 -7.73 -0.12 -1.52
N VAL A 85 -6.44 -0.39 -1.33
CA VAL A 85 -5.73 -1.59 -1.78
C VAL A 85 -5.09 -2.26 -0.57
N LYS A 86 -5.42 -3.53 -0.35
CA LYS A 86 -4.77 -4.40 0.60
C LYS A 86 -4.28 -5.65 -0.12
N ILE A 87 -2.97 -5.88 -0.10
CA ILE A 87 -2.34 -7.05 -0.69
C ILE A 87 -1.59 -7.76 0.42
N LYS A 88 -2.05 -8.95 0.80
CA LYS A 88 -1.48 -9.64 1.95
C LYS A 88 -1.22 -11.11 1.74
N ASP A 89 -0.21 -11.65 2.40
CA ASP A 89 0.05 -13.10 2.43
C ASP A 89 0.19 -13.72 1.01
N THR A 90 0.60 -12.93 0.00
CA THR A 90 0.74 -13.37 -1.39
C THR A 90 2.20 -13.71 -1.75
N ASN A 91 2.38 -14.39 -2.88
CA ASN A 91 3.69 -14.71 -3.43
C ASN A 91 4.14 -13.78 -4.57
N PHE A 92 3.46 -12.64 -4.79
CA PHE A 92 3.80 -11.75 -5.89
C PHE A 92 5.20 -11.13 -5.73
N PRO A 93 6.10 -11.23 -6.72
CA PRO A 93 7.37 -10.53 -6.69
C PRO A 93 7.25 -9.02 -6.92
N SER A 94 6.16 -8.55 -7.53
CA SER A 94 5.97 -7.13 -7.79
C SER A 94 4.53 -6.63 -7.67
N LEU A 95 4.37 -5.30 -7.54
CA LEU A 95 3.09 -4.60 -7.66
C LEU A 95 2.83 -4.03 -9.06
N ASN A 96 3.49 -4.56 -10.10
CA ASN A 96 3.44 -3.99 -11.45
C ASN A 96 2.03 -3.99 -12.08
N PHE A 97 1.10 -4.81 -11.58
CA PHE A 97 -0.30 -4.75 -11.99
C PHE A 97 -1.00 -3.44 -11.58
N LEU A 98 -0.42 -2.65 -10.66
CA LEU A 98 -0.87 -1.31 -10.27
C LEU A 98 -0.05 -0.19 -10.93
N SER A 99 0.81 -0.49 -11.92
CA SER A 99 1.76 0.49 -12.46
C SER A 99 1.12 1.71 -13.14
N ARG A 100 -0.17 1.65 -13.48
CA ARG A 100 -0.93 2.75 -14.09
C ARG A 100 -1.71 3.59 -13.09
N LEU A 101 -1.78 3.19 -11.82
CA LEU A 101 -2.49 3.93 -10.80
C LEU A 101 -1.83 5.30 -10.61
N GLU A 102 -2.62 6.37 -10.79
CA GLU A 102 -2.20 7.76 -10.70
C GLU A 102 -2.73 8.43 -9.43
N THR A 103 -3.95 8.08 -9.03
CA THR A 103 -4.62 8.66 -7.86
C THR A 103 -5.31 7.60 -7.04
N ILE A 104 -5.19 7.68 -5.73
CA ILE A 104 -6.01 6.90 -4.80
C ILE A 104 -6.62 7.84 -3.74
N GLU A 105 -7.93 7.74 -3.53
CA GLU A 105 -8.65 8.59 -2.59
C GLU A 105 -9.65 7.76 -1.77
N CYS A 106 -9.72 7.98 -0.46
CA CYS A 106 -10.60 7.20 0.42
C CYS A 106 -10.94 7.96 1.69
N VAL A 107 -12.12 7.70 2.25
CA VAL A 107 -12.57 8.21 3.56
C VAL A 107 -13.16 7.03 4.35
N PRO A 108 -12.79 6.74 5.62
CA PRO A 108 -11.62 7.13 6.42
C PRO A 108 -10.66 5.94 6.74
N VAL A 109 -10.29 5.12 5.76
CA VAL A 109 -9.50 3.89 5.98
C VAL A 109 -8.04 3.98 5.52
N GLN A 110 -7.22 3.01 5.92
CA GLN A 110 -5.91 2.75 5.32
C GLN A 110 -6.07 2.59 3.80
N LEU A 111 -5.31 3.36 3.02
CA LEU A 111 -5.41 3.37 1.57
C LEU A 111 -4.61 2.26 0.90
N ILE A 112 -3.37 2.04 1.36
CA ILE A 112 -2.48 1.03 0.79
C ILE A 112 -1.86 0.22 1.93
N GLY A 113 -2.22 -1.05 2.01
CA GLY A 113 -1.65 -2.01 2.95
C GLY A 113 -1.01 -3.17 2.21
N ILE A 114 0.31 -3.29 2.27
CA ILE A 114 1.08 -4.36 1.62
C ILE A 114 1.75 -5.17 2.72
N ILE A 115 1.21 -6.35 3.03
CA ILE A 115 1.49 -7.04 4.30
C ILE A 115 1.90 -8.50 4.05
N ASN A 116 2.98 -8.98 4.65
CA ASN A 116 3.39 -10.38 4.61
C ASN A 116 3.54 -10.97 3.18
N ASN A 117 4.11 -10.21 2.24
CA ASN A 117 4.41 -10.72 0.89
C ASN A 117 5.93 -10.97 0.78
N PRO A 118 6.44 -12.15 1.20
CA PRO A 118 7.87 -12.37 1.40
C PRO A 118 8.69 -12.28 0.10
N ASN A 119 8.08 -12.53 -1.05
CA ASN A 119 8.74 -12.45 -2.36
C ASN A 119 8.69 -11.04 -2.98
N LEU A 120 7.95 -10.11 -2.39
CA LEU A 120 7.69 -8.79 -2.96
C LEU A 120 8.91 -7.88 -2.89
N ALA A 121 9.77 -7.96 -3.90
CA ALA A 121 10.99 -7.18 -4.00
C ALA A 121 10.80 -5.84 -4.72
N ASN A 122 9.72 -5.68 -5.50
CA ASN A 122 9.42 -4.44 -6.21
C ASN A 122 8.00 -3.95 -5.91
N ALA A 123 7.90 -2.94 -5.05
CA ALA A 123 6.63 -2.34 -4.64
C ALA A 123 6.46 -0.90 -5.16
N THR A 124 7.01 -0.58 -6.32
CA THR A 124 6.97 0.78 -6.89
C THR A 124 5.60 1.14 -7.47
N PHE A 125 5.23 2.42 -7.38
CA PHE A 125 4.02 2.99 -7.97
C PHE A 125 4.38 4.08 -9.00
N PRO A 126 4.89 3.72 -10.18
CA PRO A 126 5.61 4.66 -11.07
C PRO A 126 4.77 5.80 -11.65
N LYS A 127 3.43 5.75 -11.52
CA LYS A 127 2.52 6.80 -12.01
C LYS A 127 1.72 7.50 -10.92
N LEU A 128 1.82 7.05 -9.67
CA LEU A 128 1.06 7.57 -8.54
C LEU A 128 1.50 8.99 -8.18
N LYS A 129 0.60 9.96 -8.31
CA LYS A 129 0.88 11.38 -8.07
C LYS A 129 0.09 11.95 -6.91
N LYS A 130 -0.99 11.27 -6.50
CA LYS A 130 -1.92 11.77 -5.50
C LYS A 130 -2.45 10.65 -4.62
N ILE A 131 -2.37 10.86 -3.32
CA ILE A 131 -3.05 10.06 -2.29
C ILE A 131 -3.86 11.05 -1.46
N GLN A 132 -5.13 10.75 -1.18
CA GLN A 132 -5.98 11.62 -0.37
C GLN A 132 -6.85 10.80 0.59
N SER A 133 -6.75 11.09 1.88
CA SER A 133 -7.66 10.58 2.90
C SER A 133 -7.61 11.46 4.14
N ASP A 134 -8.63 11.35 4.98
CA ASP A 134 -8.70 11.98 6.30
C ASP A 134 -7.85 11.24 7.35
N ASN A 135 -7.32 10.05 7.01
CA ASN A 135 -6.44 9.27 7.88
C ASN A 135 -4.96 9.72 7.76
N LYS A 136 -4.16 9.56 8.82
CA LYS A 136 -2.72 9.87 8.81
C LYS A 136 -1.84 8.67 8.42
N PHE A 137 -2.36 7.45 8.44
CA PHE A 137 -1.63 6.24 8.12
C PHE A 137 -2.08 5.67 6.77
N LEU A 138 -1.52 6.22 5.70
CA LEU A 138 -2.00 5.99 4.34
C LEU A 138 -1.37 4.75 3.68
N MET A 139 -0.07 4.55 3.87
CA MET A 139 0.72 3.50 3.21
C MET A 139 1.56 2.72 4.21
N ILE A 140 1.31 1.41 4.31
CA ILE A 140 2.03 0.51 5.22
C ILE A 140 2.57 -0.68 4.43
N PHE A 141 3.87 -0.91 4.57
CA PHE A 141 4.58 -2.08 4.06
C PHE A 141 5.10 -2.86 5.27
N GLN A 142 4.61 -4.07 5.51
CA GLN A 142 4.98 -4.84 6.70
C GLN A 142 5.25 -6.30 6.33
N GLY A 143 6.35 -6.89 6.79
CA GLY A 143 6.65 -8.31 6.59
C GLY A 143 6.85 -8.71 5.12
N ASN A 144 7.23 -7.76 4.26
CA ASN A 144 7.52 -8.03 2.86
C ASN A 144 9.00 -8.41 2.66
N HIS A 145 9.45 -8.54 1.41
CA HIS A 145 10.86 -8.83 1.13
C HIS A 145 11.79 -7.77 1.78
N PRO A 146 12.86 -8.17 2.52
CA PRO A 146 13.71 -7.25 3.27
C PRO A 146 14.41 -6.16 2.45
N VAL A 147 14.44 -6.30 1.11
CA VAL A 147 14.99 -5.28 0.21
C VAL A 147 14.23 -3.96 0.33
N LEU A 148 12.91 -3.98 0.59
CA LEU A 148 12.11 -2.75 0.70
C LEU A 148 12.53 -1.89 1.88
N LEU A 149 12.99 -2.51 2.97
CA LEU A 149 13.52 -1.82 4.15
C LEU A 149 14.97 -1.36 3.96
N LYS A 150 15.76 -2.10 3.18
CA LYS A 150 17.20 -1.85 2.98
C LYS A 150 17.51 -0.88 1.84
N ASP A 151 16.61 -0.73 0.86
CA ASP A 151 16.79 0.19 -0.25
C ASP A 151 16.24 1.58 0.10
N PRO A 152 17.10 2.61 0.28
CA PRO A 152 16.61 3.96 0.58
C PRO A 152 15.78 4.54 -0.56
N ASN A 153 16.03 4.11 -1.80
CA ASN A 153 15.37 4.66 -2.96
C ASN A 153 13.91 4.26 -3.02
N PHE A 154 13.54 3.11 -2.43
CA PHE A 154 12.15 2.69 -2.35
C PHE A 154 11.29 3.76 -1.66
N CYS A 155 11.60 4.09 -0.41
CA CYS A 155 10.85 5.09 0.38
C CYS A 155 10.97 6.49 -0.24
N LYS A 156 12.19 6.88 -0.61
CA LYS A 156 12.51 8.21 -1.17
C LYS A 156 11.80 8.47 -2.49
N SER A 157 11.73 7.47 -3.38
CA SER A 157 11.08 7.63 -4.69
C SER A 157 9.59 7.92 -4.53
N ILE A 158 8.90 7.16 -3.67
CA ILE A 158 7.48 7.37 -3.37
C ILE A 158 7.26 8.74 -2.72
N LYS A 159 8.04 9.10 -1.69
CA LYS A 159 7.94 10.39 -1.00
C LYS A 159 8.12 11.57 -1.96
N LYS A 160 9.15 11.52 -2.83
CA LYS A 160 9.42 12.54 -3.85
C LYS A 160 8.30 12.62 -4.88
N GLN A 161 7.80 11.48 -5.33
CA GLN A 161 6.77 11.42 -6.37
C GLN A 161 5.44 12.03 -5.92
N LEU A 162 5.11 11.89 -4.64
CA LEU A 162 3.92 12.47 -4.02
C LEU A 162 4.11 13.91 -3.54
N ASN A 163 5.32 14.49 -3.67
CA ASN A 163 5.69 15.76 -3.04
C ASN A 163 5.29 15.80 -1.55
N SER A 164 5.51 14.67 -0.86
CA SER A 164 4.82 14.38 0.39
C SER A 164 5.48 15.03 1.60
N THR A 165 4.62 15.46 2.54
CA THR A 165 4.91 15.62 3.97
C THR A 165 5.09 14.25 4.66
N GLU A 166 5.44 14.22 5.95
CA GLU A 166 5.64 12.97 6.71
C GLU A 166 4.43 12.02 6.66
N TRP A 167 3.20 12.52 6.66
CA TRP A 167 1.99 11.69 6.78
C TRP A 167 1.52 10.97 5.50
N HIS A 168 2.01 11.35 4.30
CA HIS A 168 1.89 10.49 3.11
C HIS A 168 3.18 9.75 2.75
N ALA A 169 4.18 9.77 3.63
CA ALA A 169 5.32 8.88 3.46
C ALA A 169 4.91 7.45 3.81
N PRO A 170 5.41 6.43 3.09
CA PRO A 170 5.18 5.04 3.46
C PRO A 170 5.94 4.68 4.74
N SER A 171 5.32 3.85 5.58
CA SER A 171 6.03 3.14 6.66
C SER A 171 6.44 1.76 6.18
N VAL A 172 7.68 1.36 6.48
CA VAL A 172 8.23 0.03 6.16
C VAL A 172 8.67 -0.65 7.45
N ASP A 173 8.05 -1.78 7.79
CA ASP A 173 8.27 -2.54 9.02
C ASP A 173 8.25 -1.67 10.29
N GLY A 174 7.31 -0.72 10.33
CA GLY A 174 7.11 0.20 11.44
C GLY A 174 8.08 1.39 11.47
N LYS A 175 9.04 1.47 10.53
CA LYS A 175 9.95 2.61 10.40
C LYS A 175 9.41 3.65 9.42
N SER A 176 9.65 4.93 9.70
CA SER A 176 9.42 6.02 8.75
C SER A 176 10.51 6.06 7.67
N CYS A 177 10.29 6.82 6.59
CA CYS A 177 11.34 7.03 5.59
C CYS A 177 12.57 7.71 6.19
N GLU A 178 12.38 8.67 7.11
CA GLU A 178 13.45 9.39 7.79
C GLU A 178 14.30 8.44 8.64
N GLU A 179 13.67 7.55 9.42
CA GLU A 179 14.39 6.56 10.23
C GLU A 179 15.21 5.58 9.36
N ILE A 180 14.72 5.23 8.17
CA ILE A 180 15.43 4.38 7.21
C ILE A 180 16.63 5.14 6.61
N GLU A 181 16.46 6.41 6.26
CA GLU A 181 17.52 7.27 5.72
C GLU A 181 18.63 7.53 6.75
N ASP A 182 18.26 7.80 8.01
CA ASP A 182 19.19 8.03 9.10
C ASP A 182 20.01 6.79 9.41
N ALA A 183 19.37 5.61 9.48
CA ALA A 183 20.05 4.35 9.72
C ALA A 183 21.10 4.04 8.65
N GLN A 184 20.84 4.41 7.39
CA GLN A 184 21.81 4.23 6.31
C GLN A 184 22.97 5.24 6.37
N SER A 185 22.66 6.48 6.73
CA SER A 185 23.67 7.52 6.92
C SER A 185 24.66 7.13 8.03
N SER A 186 24.16 6.61 9.15
CA SER A 186 25.00 6.08 10.23
C SER A 186 25.85 4.89 9.79
N ASN A 187 25.28 3.93 9.05
CA ASN A 187 26.03 2.78 8.53
C ASN A 187 27.15 3.21 7.58
N ASN A 188 26.90 4.19 6.71
CA ASN A 188 27.91 4.72 5.79
C ASN A 188 29.04 5.43 6.56
N GLN A 189 28.73 6.21 7.60
CA GLN A 189 29.74 6.86 8.43
C GLN A 189 30.62 5.84 9.16
N ILE A 190 30.03 4.77 9.72
CA ILE A 190 30.78 3.69 10.35
C ILE A 190 31.70 2.99 9.33
N GLY A 191 31.19 2.71 8.13
CA GLY A 191 31.98 2.11 7.04
C GLY A 191 33.20 2.97 6.67
N VAL A 192 33.01 4.28 6.51
CA VAL A 192 34.11 5.22 6.22
C VAL A 192 35.12 5.24 7.36
N LEU A 193 34.67 5.30 8.62
CA LEU A 193 35.56 5.30 9.78
C LEU A 193 36.41 4.02 9.85
N LEU A 194 35.81 2.86 9.60
CA LEU A 194 36.53 1.57 9.57
C LEU A 194 37.59 1.55 8.47
N VAL A 195 37.27 2.03 7.27
CA VAL A 195 38.23 2.13 6.16
C VAL A 195 39.41 3.03 6.55
N VAL A 196 39.15 4.20 7.14
CA VAL A 196 40.19 5.13 7.60
C VAL A 196 41.07 4.51 8.69
N MET A 197 40.48 3.79 9.64
CA MET A 197 41.23 3.09 10.69
C MET A 197 42.14 2.00 10.11
N ILE A 198 41.64 1.21 9.15
CA ILE A 198 42.43 0.16 8.49
C ILE A 198 43.58 0.78 7.68
N THR A 199 43.34 1.86 6.93
CA THR A 199 44.41 2.50 6.16
C THR A 199 45.46 3.15 7.05
N MET A 200 45.09 3.74 8.18
CA MET A 200 46.04 4.27 9.15
C MET A 200 46.92 3.17 9.76
N ILE A 201 46.35 2.00 10.11
CA ILE A 201 47.12 0.86 10.62
C ILE A 201 48.11 0.37 9.56
N LEU A 202 47.68 0.24 8.30
CA LEU A 202 48.53 -0.21 7.20
C LEU A 202 49.67 0.77 6.84
N LEU A 203 49.56 2.05 7.22
CA LEU A 203 50.63 3.04 7.03
C LEU A 203 51.67 3.05 8.15
N VAL A 204 51.41 2.35 9.26
CA VAL A 204 52.29 2.25 10.43
C VAL A 204 53.15 0.98 10.41
N PHE A 205 52.88 0.04 9.49
CA PHE A 205 53.67 -1.17 9.24
C PHE A 205 54.31 -1.12 7.86
#